data_AF-A0A962I9J4-F1
#
_entry.id   AF-A0A962I9J4-F1
#
_cell.length_a   1.000
_cell.length_b   1.000
_cell.length_c   1.000
_cell.angle_alpha   90.00
_cell.angle_beta   90.00
_cell.angle_gamma   90.00
#
_symmetry.space_group_name_H-M   'P 1'
#
loop_
_entity.id
_entity.type
_entity.pdbx_description
1 polymer ?
#
loop_
_entity_poly.entity_id
_entity_poly.type
_entity_poly.pdbx_seq_one_letter_code
_entity_poly.pdbx_strand_id
1 'polypeptide(L)'
;MKGLSLSARLSLLVGAALAIALLAFAGFWLSQSRTERDIAESTAALLTERARDHLAQRAEQSVDYLRQALANPLIYVDLLAISEIIAPIRQQTDVLGVEVYDADGRLLHDGSADLSEFGRTVLKPSLPESGRALSWSDASLVATGRIDFGSRAIGGVRLRYALTPIEAAAAQARSDVDSRLADLQRRQALALLALGSVVLTITVLSAWLVSRALLRPVRELAEY
;
A
#
# COMPACT_ATOMS: atom_id res chain seq x y z
N MET A 1 -6.48 -30.28 -63.27
CA MET A 1 -6.20 -29.83 -61.89
C MET A 1 -7.55 -29.66 -61.20
N LYS A 2 -7.92 -30.60 -60.34
CA LYS A 2 -9.29 -30.74 -59.79
C LYS A 2 -9.57 -29.63 -58.78
N GLY A 3 -10.62 -28.84 -59.04
CA GLY A 3 -11.09 -27.79 -58.15
C GLY A 3 -11.49 -28.39 -56.81
N LEU A 4 -10.93 -27.85 -55.72
CA LEU A 4 -11.44 -28.12 -54.38
C LEU A 4 -12.95 -27.81 -54.38
N SER A 5 -13.75 -28.79 -53.99
CA SER A 5 -15.19 -28.63 -53.79
C SER A 5 -15.44 -27.43 -52.88
N LEU A 6 -16.47 -26.65 -53.16
CA LEU A 6 -16.84 -25.45 -52.40
C LEU A 6 -16.96 -25.74 -50.88
N SER A 7 -17.34 -26.98 -50.54
CA SER A 7 -17.37 -27.55 -49.20
C SER A 7 -15.99 -27.64 -48.52
N ALA A 8 -14.93 -27.96 -49.27
CA ALA A 8 -13.56 -28.00 -48.75
C ALA A 8 -12.99 -26.59 -48.50
N ARG A 9 -13.41 -25.58 -49.25
CA ARG A 9 -13.03 -24.17 -48.98
C ARG A 9 -13.75 -23.60 -47.76
N LEU A 10 -15.03 -23.96 -47.58
CA LEU A 10 -15.84 -23.54 -46.43
C LEU A 10 -15.36 -24.18 -45.12
N SER A 11 -15.05 -25.48 -45.11
CA SER A 11 -14.51 -26.14 -43.91
C SER A 11 -13.14 -25.57 -43.50
N LEU A 12 -12.32 -25.16 -44.48
CA LEU A 12 -11.04 -24.50 -44.24
C LEU A 12 -11.20 -23.12 -43.61
N LEU A 13 -12.19 -22.34 -44.05
CA LEU A 13 -12.52 -21.04 -43.45
C LEU A 13 -13.04 -21.17 -42.02
N VAL A 14 -13.91 -22.16 -41.76
CA VAL A 14 -14.43 -22.43 -40.41
C VAL A 14 -13.30 -22.89 -39.48
N GLY A 15 -12.43 -23.79 -39.95
CA GLY A 15 -11.25 -24.22 -39.19
C GLY A 15 -10.29 -23.08 -38.86
N ALA A 16 -10.06 -22.18 -39.82
CA ALA A 16 -9.22 -21.00 -39.63
C ALA A 16 -9.82 -20.03 -38.59
N ALA A 17 -11.14 -19.79 -38.64
CA ALA A 17 -11.81 -18.95 -37.66
C ALA A 17 -11.73 -19.53 -36.23
N LEU A 18 -11.88 -20.85 -36.10
CA LEU A 18 -11.79 -21.55 -34.81
C LEU A 18 -10.37 -21.52 -34.24
N ALA A 19 -9.35 -21.63 -35.10
CA ALA A 19 -7.95 -21.51 -34.72
C ALA A 19 -7.60 -20.09 -34.26
N ILE A 20 -8.10 -19.05 -34.93
CA ILE A 20 -7.90 -17.65 -34.52
C ILE A 20 -8.57 -17.40 -33.16
N ALA A 21 -9.77 -17.93 -32.93
CA ALA A 21 -10.46 -17.82 -31.64
C ALA A 21 -9.67 -18.50 -30.50
N LEU A 22 -9.14 -19.71 -30.74
CA LEU A 22 -8.29 -20.41 -29.76
C LEU A 22 -6.98 -19.68 -29.49
N LEU A 23 -6.35 -19.09 -30.52
CA LEU A 23 -5.13 -18.31 -30.36
C LEU A 23 -5.38 -17.01 -29.59
N ALA A 24 -6.51 -16.33 -29.83
CA ALA A 24 -6.91 -15.17 -29.04
C ALA A 24 -7.18 -15.56 -27.58
N PHE A 25 -7.84 -16.70 -27.35
CA PHE A 25 -8.11 -17.24 -26.01
C PHE A 25 -6.80 -17.60 -25.27
N ALA A 26 -5.88 -18.29 -25.94
CA ALA A 26 -4.59 -18.66 -25.38
C ALA A 26 -3.70 -17.43 -25.11
N GLY A 27 -3.66 -16.46 -26.03
CA GLY A 27 -2.92 -15.21 -25.85
C GLY A 27 -3.45 -14.38 -24.67
N PHE A 28 -4.76 -14.32 -24.51
CA PHE A 28 -5.40 -13.66 -23.38
C PHE A 28 -5.07 -14.36 -22.05
N TRP A 29 -5.21 -15.69 -22.00
CA TRP A 29 -4.91 -16.51 -20.82
C TRP A 29 -3.45 -16.38 -20.38
N LEU A 30 -2.52 -16.31 -21.33
CA LEU A 30 -1.09 -16.15 -21.05
C LEU A 30 -0.75 -14.74 -20.55
N SER A 31 -1.50 -13.72 -20.97
CA SER A 31 -1.32 -12.34 -20.49
C SER A 31 -1.81 -12.14 -19.05
N GLN A 32 -2.79 -12.93 -18.62
CA GLN A 32 -3.47 -12.79 -17.33
C GLN A 32 -2.63 -13.24 -16.12
N SER A 33 -1.61 -14.08 -16.33
CA SER A 33 -0.86 -14.74 -15.24
C SER A 33 0.40 -13.99 -14.79
N ARG A 34 0.80 -12.89 -15.43
CA ARG A 34 2.08 -12.20 -15.16
C ARG A 34 1.98 -10.76 -14.64
N THR A 35 0.79 -10.18 -14.53
CA THR A 35 0.68 -8.72 -14.28
C THR A 35 0.04 -8.34 -12.94
N GLU A 36 -0.65 -9.25 -12.24
CA GLU A 36 -1.45 -8.83 -11.07
C GLU A 36 -0.82 -9.13 -9.70
N ARG A 37 0.04 -10.16 -9.57
CA ARG A 37 0.64 -10.53 -8.27
C ARG A 37 1.88 -9.69 -7.92
N ASP A 38 2.73 -9.41 -8.90
CA ASP A 38 3.96 -8.61 -8.67
C ASP A 38 3.66 -7.15 -8.32
N ILE A 39 2.54 -6.59 -8.80
CA ILE A 39 2.17 -5.20 -8.52
C ILE A 39 1.61 -5.03 -7.10
N ALA A 40 0.83 -5.98 -6.60
CA ALA A 40 0.24 -5.89 -5.26
C ALA A 40 1.30 -6.04 -4.15
N GLU A 41 2.22 -6.98 -4.29
CA GLU A 41 3.31 -7.17 -3.32
C GLU A 41 4.35 -6.04 -3.38
N SER A 42 4.70 -5.57 -4.59
CA SER A 42 5.62 -4.44 -4.76
C SER A 42 5.03 -3.12 -4.23
N THR A 43 3.73 -2.89 -4.42
CA THR A 43 3.06 -1.68 -3.91
C THR A 43 2.96 -1.69 -2.39
N ALA A 44 2.67 -2.84 -1.76
CA ALA A 44 2.59 -2.95 -0.30
C ALA A 44 3.96 -2.74 0.38
N ALA A 45 5.04 -3.29 -0.19
CA ALA A 45 6.40 -3.07 0.31
C ALA A 45 6.82 -1.60 0.19
N LEU A 46 6.59 -0.98 -0.97
CA LEU A 46 6.92 0.43 -1.23
C LEU A 46 6.09 1.41 -0.39
N LEU A 47 4.85 1.07 -0.02
CA LEU A 47 4.03 1.87 0.88
C LEU A 47 4.54 1.78 2.33
N THR A 48 4.97 0.59 2.76
CA THR A 48 5.52 0.38 4.11
C THR A 48 6.84 1.12 4.32
N GLU A 49 7.72 1.11 3.31
CA GLU A 49 9.00 1.83 3.36
C GLU A 49 8.79 3.34 3.42
N ARG A 50 7.96 3.91 2.54
CA ARG A 50 7.62 5.35 2.60
C ARG A 50 6.97 5.76 3.90
N ALA A 51 6.08 4.93 4.46
CA ALA A 51 5.46 5.21 5.76
C ALA A 51 6.49 5.25 6.90
N ARG A 52 7.49 4.35 6.87
CA ARG A 52 8.60 4.37 7.84
C ARG A 52 9.47 5.61 7.69
N ASP A 53 9.81 6.01 6.46
CA ASP A 53 10.60 7.22 6.20
C ASP A 53 9.87 8.48 6.68
N HIS A 54 8.56 8.59 6.41
CA HIS A 54 7.75 9.70 6.91
C HIS A 54 7.68 9.73 8.43
N LEU A 55 7.52 8.57 9.09
CA LEU A 55 7.53 8.51 10.55
C LEU A 55 8.89 8.92 11.12
N ALA A 56 9.99 8.46 10.53
CA ALA A 56 11.34 8.84 10.92
C ALA A 56 11.56 10.35 10.79
N GLN A 57 11.20 10.93 9.64
CA GLN A 57 11.34 12.36 9.40
C GLN A 57 10.53 13.19 10.39
N ARG A 58 9.28 12.78 10.66
CA ARG A 58 8.43 13.45 11.66
C ARG A 58 9.02 13.33 13.06
N ALA A 59 9.51 12.15 13.44
CA ALA A 59 10.12 11.94 14.74
C ALA A 59 11.38 12.80 14.94
N GLU A 60 12.20 12.97 13.89
CA GLU A 60 13.34 13.89 13.90
C GLU A 60 12.90 15.34 14.11
N GLN A 61 11.89 15.79 13.36
CA GLN A 61 11.37 17.15 13.48
C GLN A 61 10.79 17.43 14.87
N SER A 62 10.02 16.50 15.43
CA SER A 62 9.46 16.62 16.78
C SER A 62 10.54 16.67 17.85
N VAL A 63 11.57 15.81 17.75
CA VAL A 63 12.71 15.84 18.67
C VAL A 63 13.45 17.16 18.56
N ASP A 64 13.70 17.65 17.34
CA ASP A 64 14.46 18.89 17.17
C ASP A 64 13.71 20.11 17.71
N TYR A 65 12.40 20.19 17.46
CA TYR A 65 11.52 21.18 18.08
C TYR A 65 11.61 21.14 19.61
N LEU A 66 11.45 19.96 20.21
CA LEU A 66 11.50 19.79 21.66
C LEU A 66 12.87 20.15 22.23
N ARG A 67 13.96 19.84 21.52
CA ARG A 67 15.31 20.21 21.97
C ARG A 67 15.47 21.71 22.11
N GLN A 68 14.93 22.47 21.15
CA GLN A 68 15.01 23.92 21.14
C GLN A 68 14.05 24.54 22.16
N ALA A 69 12.82 24.05 22.23
CA ALA A 69 11.77 24.58 23.10
C ALA A 69 12.04 24.29 24.59
N LEU A 70 12.58 23.11 24.91
CA LEU A 70 12.82 22.68 26.29
C LEU A 70 14.13 23.20 26.88
N ALA A 71 15.03 23.82 26.10
CA ALA A 71 16.31 24.31 26.59
C ALA A 71 16.15 25.30 27.76
N ASN A 72 15.27 26.30 27.61
CA ASN A 72 15.02 27.29 28.66
C ASN A 72 14.28 26.69 29.87
N PRO A 73 13.14 25.99 29.70
CA PRO A 73 12.44 25.35 30.82
C PRO A 73 13.29 24.37 31.63
N LEU A 74 14.21 23.64 30.99
CA LEU A 74 15.09 22.70 31.69
C LEU A 74 16.09 23.38 32.62
N ILE A 75 16.60 24.55 32.26
CA ILE A 75 17.56 25.30 33.09
C ILE A 75 16.91 25.74 34.40
N TYR A 76 15.65 26.19 34.31
CA TYR A 76 14.90 26.69 35.46
C TYR A 76 14.02 25.61 36.11
N VAL A 77 14.04 24.39 35.59
CA VAL A 77 13.21 23.25 36.02
C VAL A 77 11.71 23.65 36.09
N ASP A 78 11.26 24.38 35.07
CA ASP A 78 9.88 24.82 34.94
C ASP A 78 9.02 23.68 34.39
N LEU A 79 8.52 22.84 35.31
CA LEU A 79 7.71 21.65 34.96
C LEU A 79 6.40 22.02 34.26
N LEU A 80 5.84 23.20 34.54
CA LEU A 80 4.61 23.66 33.89
C LEU A 80 4.89 23.98 32.42
N ALA A 81 5.94 24.77 32.15
CA ALA A 81 6.36 25.08 30.79
C ALA A 81 6.75 23.80 30.01
N ILE A 82 7.44 22.85 30.67
CA ILE A 82 7.74 21.54 30.07
C ILE A 82 6.44 20.83 29.67
N SER A 83 5.45 20.78 30.56
CA SER A 83 4.15 20.12 30.31
C SER A 83 3.39 20.76 29.15
N GLU A 84 3.36 22.08 29.07
CA GLU A 84 2.73 22.82 27.98
C GLU A 84 3.40 22.56 26.63
N ILE A 85 4.73 22.48 26.61
CA ILE A 85 5.52 22.22 25.39
C ILE A 85 5.32 20.79 24.88
N ILE A 86 5.26 19.79 25.77
CA ILE A 86 5.09 18.38 25.37
C ILE A 86 3.63 18.00 25.10
N ALA A 87 2.66 18.74 25.63
CA ALA A 87 1.24 18.40 25.53
C ALA A 87 0.74 18.20 24.08
N PRO A 88 1.08 19.06 23.09
CA PRO A 88 0.64 18.88 21.71
C PRO A 88 1.17 17.59 21.07
N ILE A 89 2.39 17.18 21.43
CA ILE A 89 3.01 15.95 20.92
C ILE A 89 2.37 14.72 21.57
N ARG A 90 2.09 14.79 22.87
CA ARG A 90 1.40 13.71 23.60
C ARG A 90 -0.03 13.46 23.10
N GLN A 91 -0.72 14.50 22.63
CA GLN A 91 -2.08 14.36 22.09
C GLN A 91 -2.13 13.62 20.74
N GLN A 92 -0.97 13.38 20.10
CA GLN A 92 -0.90 12.65 18.85
C GLN A 92 -1.14 11.15 19.10
N THR A 93 -2.01 10.54 18.31
CA THR A 93 -2.43 9.13 18.48
C THR A 93 -1.29 8.12 18.29
N ASP A 94 -0.24 8.52 17.59
CA ASP A 94 0.94 7.71 17.28
C ASP A 94 2.06 7.83 18.31
N VAL A 95 1.93 8.69 19.32
CA VAL A 95 2.93 8.88 20.38
C VAL A 95 2.58 8.01 21.59
N LEU A 96 3.47 7.07 21.92
CA LEU A 96 3.37 6.19 23.08
C LEU A 96 3.79 6.88 24.38
N GLY A 97 4.69 7.87 24.30
CA GLY A 97 5.17 8.60 25.46
C GLY A 97 6.29 9.58 25.14
N VAL A 98 6.47 10.55 26.04
CA VAL A 98 7.52 11.58 25.95
C VAL A 98 8.22 11.66 27.30
N GLU A 99 9.51 11.34 27.34
CA GLU A 99 10.33 11.39 28.55
C GLU A 99 11.33 12.55 28.43
N VAL A 100 11.30 13.46 29.40
CA VAL A 100 12.26 14.55 29.55
C VAL A 100 13.12 14.26 30.78
N TYR A 101 14.44 14.31 30.62
CA TYR A 101 15.39 13.98 31.68
C TYR A 101 16.50 15.02 31.81
N ASP A 102 17.05 15.12 33.01
CA ASP A 102 18.17 16.00 33.32
C ASP A 102 19.53 15.45 32.84
N ALA A 103 20.61 16.20 33.07
CA ALA A 103 21.98 15.80 32.73
C ALA A 103 22.46 14.53 33.46
N ASP A 104 21.85 14.20 34.61
CA ASP A 104 22.15 13.01 35.41
C ASP A 104 21.31 11.79 34.98
N GLY A 105 20.36 11.98 34.05
CA GLY A 105 19.46 10.94 33.55
C GLY A 105 18.23 10.71 34.42
N ARG A 106 17.89 11.65 35.32
CA ARG A 106 16.68 11.58 36.13
C ARG A 106 15.50 12.09 35.33
N LEU A 107 14.37 11.39 35.43
CA LEU A 107 13.14 11.80 34.77
C LEU A 107 12.59 13.06 35.43
N LEU A 108 12.46 14.12 34.65
CA LEU A 108 11.85 15.38 35.06
C LEU A 108 10.37 15.43 34.69
N HIS A 109 9.99 14.85 33.56
CA HIS A 109 8.61 14.79 33.12
C HIS A 109 8.40 13.62 32.15
N ASP A 110 7.32 12.86 32.30
CA ASP A 110 6.95 11.71 31.46
C ASP A 110 5.73 12.02 30.54
N GLY A 111 5.18 13.22 30.70
CA GLY A 111 4.02 13.68 29.96
C GLY A 111 2.71 13.27 30.63
N SER A 112 2.73 12.58 31.76
CA SER A 112 1.52 12.35 32.55
C SER A 112 1.06 13.65 33.23
N ALA A 113 -0.22 13.70 33.60
CA ALA A 113 -0.78 14.82 34.38
C ALA A 113 -0.46 14.70 35.88
N ASP A 114 -0.13 13.49 36.32
CA ASP A 114 0.19 13.17 37.70
C ASP A 114 1.66 12.81 37.73
N LEU A 115 2.53 13.68 38.28
CA LEU A 115 3.99 13.58 38.32
C LEU A 115 4.53 12.38 39.13
N SER A 116 3.78 11.28 39.17
CA SER A 116 4.03 10.01 39.85
C SER A 116 5.41 9.41 39.56
N GLU A 117 6.00 9.69 38.39
CA GLU A 117 7.31 9.16 38.00
C GLU A 117 8.46 10.18 38.16
N PHE A 118 8.19 11.38 38.69
CA PHE A 118 9.18 12.43 38.86
C PHE A 118 10.38 11.97 39.72
N GLY A 119 11.59 12.31 39.27
CA GLY A 119 12.82 12.01 39.99
C GLY A 119 13.24 10.53 39.94
N ARG A 120 12.47 9.66 39.29
CA ARG A 120 12.87 8.28 39.05
C ARG A 120 14.10 8.26 38.16
N THR A 121 15.16 7.58 38.63
CA THR A 121 16.33 7.33 37.79
C THR A 121 15.93 6.40 36.66
N VAL A 122 15.81 6.96 35.46
CA VAL A 122 15.72 6.17 34.25
C VAL A 122 17.15 5.82 33.87
N LEU A 123 17.40 4.56 33.51
CA LEU A 123 18.72 4.09 33.09
C LEU A 123 19.35 5.13 32.15
N LYS A 124 20.48 5.72 32.56
CA LYS A 124 21.08 6.93 31.98
C LYS A 124 21.00 6.86 30.44
N PRO A 125 20.04 7.56 29.80
CA PRO A 125 19.90 7.50 28.36
C PRO A 125 21.25 7.85 27.73
N SER A 126 21.72 7.01 26.81
CA SER A 126 22.86 7.36 25.99
C SER A 126 22.47 8.59 25.18
N LEU A 127 22.98 9.75 25.62
CA LEU A 127 22.79 11.01 24.93
C LEU A 127 23.62 10.97 23.65
N PRO A 128 23.00 11.06 22.46
CA PRO A 128 23.72 10.94 21.21
C PRO A 128 24.72 12.07 21.04
N GLU A 129 25.95 11.75 20.62
CA GLU A 129 27.03 12.74 20.41
C GLU A 129 26.66 13.76 19.33
N SER A 130 25.97 13.30 18.28
CA SER A 130 25.38 14.11 17.20
C SER A 130 24.23 15.02 17.66
N GLY A 131 23.82 14.93 18.93
CA GLY A 131 22.71 15.69 19.50
C GLY A 131 21.33 15.07 19.25
N ARG A 132 21.20 14.15 18.30
CA ARG A 132 19.96 13.41 18.03
C ARG A 132 20.24 12.01 17.50
N ALA A 133 19.37 11.05 17.84
CA ALA A 133 19.43 9.69 17.34
C ALA A 133 18.04 9.10 17.18
N LEU A 134 17.86 8.34 16.11
CA LEU A 134 16.71 7.47 15.91
C LEU A 134 17.13 6.02 16.17
N SER A 135 16.31 5.29 16.90
CA SER A 135 16.47 3.86 17.13
C SER A 135 15.16 3.15 16.86
N TRP A 136 15.19 2.21 15.94
CA TRP A 136 14.06 1.33 15.67
C TRP A 136 14.08 0.16 16.66
N SER A 137 12.92 -0.12 17.24
CA SER A 137 12.66 -1.30 18.06
C SER A 137 11.52 -2.10 17.40
N ASP A 138 11.33 -3.35 17.82
CA ASP A 138 10.37 -4.29 17.18
C ASP A 138 8.94 -3.74 17.05
N ALA A 139 8.51 -2.88 17.99
CA ALA A 139 7.17 -2.32 18.04
C ALA A 139 7.10 -0.77 18.09
N SER A 140 8.25 -0.09 18.09
CA SER A 140 8.27 1.38 18.21
C SER A 140 9.47 2.03 17.57
N LEU A 141 9.29 3.28 17.14
CA LEU A 141 10.39 4.18 16.81
C LEU A 141 10.71 5.04 18.03
N VAL A 142 11.96 5.01 18.48
CA VAL A 142 12.45 5.84 19.58
C VAL A 142 13.32 6.95 19.01
N ALA A 143 12.93 8.20 19.23
CA ALA A 143 13.69 9.36 18.84
C ALA A 143 14.24 10.06 20.09
N THR A 144 15.56 10.19 20.16
CA THR A 144 16.28 10.75 21.31
C THR A 144 16.97 12.03 20.90
N GLY A 145 16.80 13.09 21.70
CA GLY A 145 17.45 14.39 21.50
C GLY A 145 18.21 14.83 22.74
N ARG A 146 19.47 15.23 22.56
CA ARG A 146 20.27 15.88 23.60
C ARG A 146 19.96 17.37 23.63
N ILE A 147 19.65 17.89 24.80
CA ILE A 147 19.33 19.30 24.99
C ILE A 147 20.59 19.99 25.47
N ASP A 148 21.07 20.91 24.64
CA ASP A 148 22.31 21.64 24.86
C ASP A 148 21.99 23.09 25.19
N PHE A 149 22.73 23.67 26.14
CA PHE A 149 22.74 25.10 26.40
C PHE A 149 24.18 25.61 26.33
N GLY A 150 24.44 26.49 25.35
CA GLY A 150 25.80 26.86 24.99
C GLY A 150 26.60 25.64 24.53
N SER A 151 27.67 25.29 25.25
CA SER A 151 28.55 24.15 24.97
C SER A 151 28.31 22.93 25.88
N ARG A 152 27.28 22.96 26.73
CA ARG A 152 27.02 21.92 27.73
C ARG A 152 25.67 21.25 27.51
N ALA A 153 25.64 19.92 27.57
CA ALA A 153 24.42 19.14 27.63
C ALA A 153 23.77 19.31 29.02
N ILE A 154 22.54 19.80 29.05
CA ILE A 154 21.76 20.04 30.28
C ILE A 154 20.71 18.96 30.53
N GLY A 155 20.46 18.11 29.53
CA GLY A 155 19.53 16.99 29.63
C GLY A 155 19.20 16.40 28.28
N GLY A 156 18.06 15.76 28.18
CA GLY A 156 17.56 15.25 26.92
C GLY A 156 16.08 14.93 26.93
N VAL A 157 15.60 14.59 25.75
CA VAL A 157 14.22 14.21 25.50
C VAL A 157 14.19 12.91 24.72
N ARG A 158 13.20 12.06 24.99
CA ARG A 158 12.98 10.80 24.31
C ARG A 158 11.52 10.68 23.95
N LEU A 159 11.24 10.45 22.67
CA LEU A 159 9.91 10.27 22.13
C LEU A 159 9.80 8.83 21.67
N ARG A 160 8.70 8.19 22.03
CA ARG A 160 8.38 6.85 21.55
C ARG A 160 7.14 6.92 20.68
N TYR A 161 7.25 6.44 19.44
CA TYR A 161 6.15 6.35 18.49
C TYR A 161 5.72 4.90 18.30
N ALA A 162 4.42 4.64 18.23
CA ALA A 162 3.86 3.35 17.88
C ALA A 162 4.05 3.08 16.38
N LEU A 163 4.40 1.86 16.01
CA LEU A 163 4.38 1.39 14.62
C LEU A 163 2.97 1.00 14.14
N THR A 164 2.01 0.84 15.07
CA THR A 164 0.64 0.36 14.82
C THR A 164 -0.16 1.16 13.78
N PRO A 165 -0.05 2.51 13.68
CA PRO A 165 -0.73 3.27 12.63
C PRO A 165 -0.26 2.94 11.21
N ILE A 166 0.96 2.43 11.05
CA ILE A 166 1.51 2.00 9.75
C ILE A 166 0.83 0.70 9.29
N GLU A 167 0.50 -0.19 10.24
CA GLU A 167 -0.21 -1.45 9.97
C GLU A 167 -1.69 -1.20 9.64
N ALA A 168 -2.34 -0.25 10.32
CA ALA A 168 -3.72 0.16 10.01
C ALA A 168 -3.82 0.86 8.65
N ALA A 169 -2.87 1.75 8.31
CA ALA A 169 -2.81 2.38 6.99
C ALA A 169 -2.51 1.36 5.87
N ALA A 170 -1.67 0.35 6.12
CA ALA A 170 -1.43 -0.74 5.20
C ALA A 170 -2.67 -1.66 5.02
N ALA A 171 -3.43 -1.91 6.10
CA ALA A 171 -4.68 -2.68 6.05
C ALA A 171 -5.78 -1.92 5.29
N GLN A 172 -5.86 -0.60 5.45
CA GLN A 172 -6.85 0.23 4.76
C GLN A 172 -6.50 0.41 3.27
N ALA A 173 -5.22 0.55 2.94
CA ALA A 173 -4.74 0.53 1.56
C ALA A 173 -4.98 -0.83 0.87
N ARG A 174 -4.88 -1.96 1.59
CA ARG A 174 -5.30 -3.29 1.08
C ARG A 174 -6.78 -3.35 0.76
N SER A 175 -7.65 -2.80 1.63
CA SER A 175 -9.10 -2.78 1.39
C SER A 175 -9.51 -1.94 0.18
N ASP A 176 -8.77 -0.87 -0.12
CA ASP A 176 -9.02 0.02 -1.26
C ASP A 176 -8.49 -0.56 -2.59
N VAL A 177 -7.53 -1.48 -2.52
CA VAL A 177 -7.08 -2.31 -3.66
C VAL A 177 -8.09 -3.42 -3.94
N ASP A 178 -8.65 -4.05 -2.90
CA ASP A 178 -9.69 -5.09 -3.05
C ASP A 178 -11.00 -4.54 -3.66
N SER A 179 -11.38 -3.31 -3.31
CA SER A 179 -12.57 -2.65 -3.87
C SER A 179 -12.41 -2.33 -5.37
N ARG A 180 -11.20 -1.97 -5.82
CA ARG A 180 -10.91 -1.73 -7.24
C ARG A 180 -10.78 -3.01 -8.06
N LEU A 181 -10.44 -4.14 -7.43
CA LEU A 181 -10.44 -5.46 -8.09
C LEU A 181 -11.86 -5.94 -8.39
N ALA A 182 -12.84 -5.66 -7.52
CA ALA A 182 -14.24 -6.04 -7.73
C ALA A 182 -14.89 -5.31 -8.92
N ASP A 183 -14.55 -4.03 -9.13
CA ASP A 183 -15.07 -3.24 -10.27
C ASP A 183 -14.43 -3.64 -11.61
N LEU A 184 -13.18 -4.13 -11.58
CA LEU A 184 -12.50 -4.65 -12.78
C LEU A 184 -13.05 -6.02 -13.21
N GLN A 185 -13.44 -6.88 -12.27
CA GLN A 185 -14.09 -8.17 -12.58
C GLN A 185 -15.42 -8.00 -13.34
N ARG A 186 -16.22 -6.97 -13.02
CA ARG A 186 -17.50 -6.71 -13.71
C ARG A 186 -17.32 -6.25 -15.16
N ARG A 187 -16.31 -5.42 -15.44
CA ARG A 187 -16.00 -5.00 -16.81
C ARG A 187 -15.38 -6.12 -17.65
N GLN A 188 -14.61 -7.02 -17.03
CA GLN A 188 -14.06 -8.21 -17.69
C GLN A 188 -15.15 -9.22 -18.07
N ALA A 189 -16.18 -9.41 -17.24
CA ALA A 189 -17.33 -10.27 -17.57
C ALA A 189 -18.11 -9.75 -18.80
N LEU A 190 -18.26 -8.43 -18.92
CA LEU A 190 -18.92 -7.82 -20.09
C LEU A 190 -18.08 -7.92 -21.37
N ALA A 191 -16.76 -7.81 -21.27
CA ALA A 191 -15.87 -7.99 -22.42
C ALA A 191 -15.86 -9.45 -22.92
N LEU A 192 -15.87 -10.43 -22.00
CA LEU A 192 -15.99 -11.86 -22.34
C LEU A 192 -17.36 -12.19 -22.98
N LEU A 193 -18.45 -11.63 -22.44
CA LEU A 193 -19.78 -11.77 -23.04
C LEU A 193 -19.85 -11.12 -24.43
N ALA A 194 -19.24 -9.95 -24.63
CA ALA A 194 -19.20 -9.28 -25.92
C ALA A 194 -18.42 -10.10 -26.96
N LEU A 195 -17.26 -10.64 -26.60
CA LEU A 195 -16.47 -11.48 -27.50
C LEU A 195 -17.17 -12.80 -27.83
N GLY A 196 -17.77 -13.46 -26.82
CA GLY A 196 -18.57 -14.67 -26.99
C GLY A 196 -19.80 -14.43 -27.88
N SER A 197 -20.46 -13.28 -27.73
CA SER A 197 -21.57 -12.85 -28.58
C SER A 197 -21.17 -12.75 -30.05
N VAL A 198 -20.02 -12.16 -30.36
CA VAL A 198 -19.51 -12.03 -31.74
C VAL A 198 -19.25 -13.41 -32.37
N VAL A 199 -18.64 -14.33 -31.63
CA VAL A 199 -18.40 -15.71 -32.11
C VAL A 199 -19.72 -16.45 -32.36
N LEU A 200 -20.69 -16.35 -31.44
CA LEU A 200 -22.02 -16.93 -31.60
C LEU A 200 -22.75 -16.37 -32.82
N THR A 201 -22.71 -15.05 -33.02
CA THR A 201 -23.34 -14.42 -34.19
C THR A 201 -22.74 -14.93 -35.49
N ILE A 202 -21.41 -15.02 -35.58
CA ILE A 202 -20.72 -15.54 -36.77
C ILE A 202 -21.08 -17.01 -37.02
N THR A 203 -21.21 -17.82 -35.96
CA THR A 203 -21.56 -19.24 -36.07
C THR A 203 -23.00 -19.42 -36.55
N VAL A 204 -23.94 -18.65 -35.99
CA VAL A 204 -25.36 -18.67 -36.39
C VAL A 204 -25.54 -18.12 -37.81
N LEU A 205 -24.87 -17.01 -38.17
CA LEU A 205 -24.90 -16.47 -39.53
C LEU A 205 -24.40 -17.50 -40.54
N SER A 206 -23.30 -18.18 -40.21
CA SER A 206 -22.73 -19.23 -41.06
C SER A 206 -23.67 -20.42 -41.21
N ALA A 207 -24.23 -20.93 -40.11
CA ALA A 207 -25.21 -22.02 -40.16
C ALA A 207 -26.46 -21.63 -40.95
N TRP A 208 -26.91 -20.39 -40.81
CA TRP A 208 -28.06 -19.86 -41.54
C TRP A 208 -27.77 -19.73 -43.04
N LEU A 209 -26.63 -19.14 -43.43
CA LEU A 209 -26.19 -19.06 -44.83
C LEU A 209 -26.02 -20.43 -45.47
N VAL A 210 -25.42 -21.38 -44.74
CA VAL A 210 -25.25 -22.77 -45.19
C VAL A 210 -26.60 -23.46 -45.36
N SER A 211 -27.52 -23.31 -44.39
CA SER A 211 -28.86 -23.89 -44.49
C SER A 211 -29.63 -23.32 -45.69
N ARG A 212 -29.51 -22.01 -45.96
CA ARG A 212 -30.22 -21.37 -47.07
C ARG A 212 -29.58 -21.63 -48.43
N ALA A 213 -28.27 -21.81 -48.47
CA ALA A 213 -27.52 -22.10 -49.71
C ALA A 213 -27.56 -23.58 -50.09
N LEU A 214 -27.69 -24.50 -49.13
CA LEU A 214 -27.73 -25.95 -49.39
C LEU A 214 -29.15 -26.54 -49.46
N LEU A 215 -30.16 -25.94 -48.82
CA LEU A 215 -31.55 -26.47 -48.89
C LEU A 215 -32.35 -25.96 -50.11
N ARG A 216 -31.87 -24.93 -50.81
CA ARG A 216 -32.53 -24.44 -52.04
C ARG A 216 -32.33 -25.35 -53.26
N PRO A 217 -31.14 -25.94 -53.54
CA PRO A 217 -30.97 -26.73 -54.76
C PRO A 217 -31.50 -28.16 -54.66
N VAL A 218 -31.68 -28.72 -53.46
CA VAL A 218 -32.12 -30.13 -53.33
C VAL A 218 -33.62 -30.30 -53.58
N ARG A 219 -34.42 -29.22 -53.51
CA ARG A 219 -35.85 -29.27 -53.87
C ARG A 219 -36.10 -29.21 -55.38
N GLU A 220 -35.16 -28.74 -56.19
CA GLU A 220 -35.31 -28.70 -57.66
C GLU A 220 -34.92 -30.02 -58.35
N LEU A 221 -34.35 -31.00 -57.63
CA LEU A 221 -34.05 -32.33 -58.17
C LEU A 221 -35.03 -33.43 -57.74
N ALA A 222 -36.11 -33.09 -57.03
CA ALA A 222 -37.14 -34.04 -56.62
C ALA A 222 -38.41 -33.99 -57.51
N GLU A 223 -38.45 -33.10 -58.52
CA GLU A 223 -39.61 -32.92 -59.41
C GLU A 223 -39.30 -33.11 -60.91
N TYR A 224 -38.24 -33.83 -61.27
CA TYR A 224 -38.09 -34.35 -62.63
C TYR A 224 -37.48 -35.74 -62.68
#